data_AF-A0A6P7U056-F1
#
_entry.id   AF-A0A6P7U056-F1
#
_cell.length_a   1.000
_cell.length_b   1.000
_cell.length_c   1.000
_cell.angle_alpha   90.00
_cell.angle_beta   90.00
_cell.angle_gamma   90.00
#
_symmetry.space_group_name_H-M   'P 1'
#
loop_
_entity.id
_entity.type
_entity.pdbx_description
1 polymer ?
#
loop_
_entity_poly.entity_id
_entity_poly.type
_entity_poly.pdbx_seq_one_letter_code
_entity_poly.pdbx_strand_id
1 'polypeptide(L)'
;MTVVVFIIYPAAVNNFNVETLRGSAIGKQISDSVDEINITLKNRLLDFASRYLLFLNERGQLPGTTDILTPDDILKLKTCIKSAQRTSLPPVCTHNMVYDGCDPVLTDIRRCNLINAPEHRVKVLECLYAVVFHPEFLNSFNPLLPMEYLEFIRGCHLGIFPSYYEPWGYTPGLPF
;
A
#
# COMPACT_ATOMS: atom_id res chain seq x y z
N MET A 1 5.96 9.00 -13.83
CA MET A 1 4.65 8.35 -13.64
C MET A 1 4.88 6.91 -13.22
N THR A 2 4.08 6.37 -12.30
CA THR A 2 4.20 4.99 -11.79
C THR A 2 2.89 4.25 -12.04
N VAL A 3 2.96 3.03 -12.56
CA VAL A 3 1.79 2.18 -12.84
C VAL A 3 1.87 0.93 -11.98
N VAL A 4 0.80 0.62 -11.25
CA VAL A 4 0.68 -0.66 -10.53
C VAL A 4 -0.32 -1.54 -11.28
N VAL A 5 0.13 -2.71 -11.72
CA VAL A 5 -0.68 -3.67 -12.47
C VAL A 5 -1.07 -4.80 -11.54
N PHE A 6 -2.36 -4.97 -11.35
CA PHE A 6 -2.93 -6.09 -10.62
C PHE A 6 -3.39 -7.17 -11.58
N ILE A 7 -3.02 -8.41 -11.28
CA ILE A 7 -3.46 -9.61 -11.99
C ILE A 7 -4.26 -10.44 -10.99
N ILE A 8 -5.58 -10.55 -11.20
CA ILE A 8 -6.49 -11.28 -10.31
C ILE A 8 -6.99 -12.52 -11.06
N TYR A 9 -6.34 -13.66 -10.83
CA TYR A 9 -6.75 -14.95 -11.39
C TYR A 9 -6.62 -16.04 -10.32
N PRO A 10 -7.72 -16.67 -9.88
CA PRO A 10 -7.65 -17.74 -8.91
C PRO A 10 -6.74 -18.87 -9.37
N ALA A 11 -5.84 -19.31 -8.49
CA ALA A 11 -4.95 -20.44 -8.74
C ALA A 11 -4.77 -21.27 -7.47
N ALA A 12 -4.14 -22.45 -7.60
CA ALA A 12 -3.87 -23.31 -6.45
C ALA A 12 -2.78 -22.68 -5.56
N VAL A 13 -3.15 -22.27 -4.35
CA VAL A 13 -2.29 -21.57 -3.39
C VAL A 13 -2.36 -22.12 -1.97
N ASN A 14 -1.32 -21.85 -1.19
CA ASN A 14 -1.17 -22.18 0.22
C ASN A 14 -0.97 -20.89 1.04
N ASN A 15 -2.05 -20.32 1.57
CA ASN A 15 -2.03 -19.10 2.39
C ASN A 15 -1.27 -17.90 1.75
N PHE A 16 -1.30 -16.77 2.43
CA PHE A 16 -0.49 -15.60 2.09
C PHE A 16 0.99 -15.86 2.37
N ASN A 17 1.88 -15.24 1.59
CA ASN A 17 3.30 -15.27 1.92
C ASN A 17 3.59 -14.35 3.11
N VAL A 18 4.62 -14.71 3.87
CA VAL A 18 5.00 -13.99 5.10
C VAL A 18 5.43 -12.56 4.78
N GLU A 19 6.07 -12.35 3.63
CA GLU A 19 6.57 -11.05 3.21
C GLU A 19 5.44 -10.04 2.96
N THR A 20 4.35 -10.45 2.33
CA THR A 20 3.21 -9.59 2.02
C THR A 20 2.41 -9.29 3.28
N LEU A 21 2.19 -10.28 4.15
CA LEU A 21 1.55 -10.06 5.46
C LEU A 21 2.38 -9.10 6.32
N ARG A 22 3.70 -9.30 6.37
CA ARG A 22 4.61 -8.41 7.09
C ARG A 22 4.58 -6.99 6.52
N GLY A 23 4.58 -6.86 5.19
CA GLY A 23 4.48 -5.56 4.53
C GLY A 23 3.19 -4.81 4.89
N SER A 24 2.05 -5.50 4.86
CA SER A 24 0.75 -4.95 5.27
C SER A 24 0.76 -4.52 6.74
N ALA A 25 1.27 -5.38 7.64
CA ALA A 25 1.33 -5.08 9.07
C ALA A 25 2.22 -3.86 9.39
N ILE A 26 3.38 -3.74 8.73
CA ILE A 26 4.27 -2.58 8.88
C ILE A 26 3.59 -1.30 8.40
N GLY A 27 2.92 -1.34 7.24
CA GLY A 27 2.18 -0.19 6.72
C GLY A 27 1.11 0.29 7.69
N LYS A 28 0.35 -0.65 8.25
CA LYS A 28 -0.64 -0.36 9.29
C LYS A 28 0.00 0.23 10.55
N GLN A 29 1.10 -0.35 11.04
CA GLN A 29 1.82 0.16 12.20
C GLN A 29 2.27 1.62 12.02
N ILE A 30 2.78 1.98 10.84
CA ILE A 30 3.16 3.37 10.53
C ILE A 30 1.93 4.28 10.57
N SER A 31 0.82 3.87 9.93
CA SER A 31 -0.42 4.64 9.91
C SER A 31 -0.94 4.89 11.33
N ASP A 32 -1.06 3.82 12.12
CA ASP A 32 -1.56 3.89 13.51
C ASP A 32 -0.67 4.80 14.37
N SER A 33 0.65 4.76 14.17
CA SER A 33 1.60 5.64 14.89
C SER A 33 1.46 7.11 14.49
N VAL A 34 1.22 7.38 13.21
CA VAL A 34 0.96 8.74 12.71
C VAL A 34 -0.36 9.27 13.26
N ASP A 35 -1.39 8.44 13.35
CA ASP A 35 -2.68 8.82 13.90
C ASP A 35 -2.60 9.16 15.40
N GLU A 36 -1.84 8.37 16.18
CA GLU A 36 -1.56 8.66 17.59
C GLU A 36 -0.85 10.02 17.76
N ILE A 37 0.17 10.29 16.94
CA ILE A 37 0.90 11.56 16.95
C ILE A 37 -0.02 12.72 16.54
N ASN A 38 -0.86 12.54 15.52
CA ASN A 38 -1.82 13.56 15.08
C ASN A 38 -2.80 13.95 16.19
N ILE A 39 -3.33 12.97 16.92
CA ILE A 39 -4.24 13.23 18.06
C ILE A 39 -3.51 14.03 19.14
N THR A 40 -2.28 13.63 19.47
CA THR A 40 -1.46 14.29 20.50
C THR A 40 -1.11 15.72 20.11
N LEU A 41 -0.70 15.91 18.85
CA LEU A 41 -0.34 17.20 18.27
C LEU A 41 -1.54 18.15 18.29
N LYS A 42 -2.72 17.66 17.88
CA LYS A 42 -3.98 18.42 17.93
C LYS A 42 -4.29 18.91 19.35
N ASN A 43 -4.16 18.06 20.36
CA ASN A 43 -4.44 18.42 21.75
C ASN A 43 -3.46 19.47 22.28
N ARG A 44 -2.16 19.33 21.97
CA ARG A 44 -1.14 20.34 22.35
C ARG A 44 -1.42 21.70 21.70
N LEU A 45 -1.69 21.72 20.39
CA LEU A 45 -2.03 22.96 19.69
C LEU A 45 -3.28 23.64 20.26
N LEU A 46 -4.32 22.88 20.58
CA LEU A 46 -5.53 23.40 21.19
C LEU A 46 -5.27 23.98 22.59
N ASP A 47 -4.46 23.31 23.42
CA ASP A 47 -4.08 23.82 24.74
C ASP A 47 -3.28 25.14 24.61
N PHE A 48 -2.29 25.19 23.71
CA PHE A 48 -1.55 26.43 23.44
C PHE A 48 -2.45 27.57 22.95
N ALA A 49 -3.33 27.30 21.98
CA ALA A 49 -4.26 28.30 21.46
C ALA A 49 -5.22 28.80 22.55
N SER A 50 -5.73 27.90 23.39
CA SER A 50 -6.65 28.23 24.48
C SER A 50 -5.97 29.10 25.54
N ARG A 51 -4.73 28.77 25.93
CA ARG A 51 -3.93 29.59 26.85
C ARG A 51 -3.64 30.97 26.27
N TYR A 52 -3.25 31.03 25.00
CA TYR A 52 -3.01 32.31 24.32
C TYR A 52 -4.26 33.21 24.35
N LEU A 53 -5.45 32.63 24.17
CA LEU A 53 -6.72 33.37 24.18
C LEU A 53 -7.14 33.81 25.60
N LEU A 54 -6.86 33.02 26.63
CA LEU A 54 -7.19 33.34 28.03
C LEU A 54 -6.23 34.36 28.67
N PHE A 55 -4.95 34.39 28.27
CA PHE A 55 -3.91 35.23 28.88
C PHE A 55 -3.53 36.44 28.01
N LEU A 56 -4.53 37.14 27.49
CA LEU A 56 -4.47 38.28 26.55
C LEU A 56 -3.46 39.42 26.84
N ASN A 57 -2.79 39.45 27.99
CA ASN A 57 -1.98 40.58 28.43
C ASN A 57 -0.50 40.30 28.73
N GLU A 58 -0.03 39.05 28.76
CA GLU A 58 1.37 38.78 29.14
C GLU A 58 2.05 37.79 28.19
N ARG A 59 2.75 38.33 27.18
CA ARG A 59 3.74 37.63 26.33
C ARG A 59 3.25 36.28 25.80
N GLY A 60 2.20 36.30 24.98
CA GLY A 60 1.80 35.13 24.21
C GLY A 60 2.92 34.71 23.26
N GLN A 61 3.73 33.74 23.67
CA GLN A 61 4.77 33.17 22.86
C GLN A 61 4.15 32.00 22.08
N LEU A 62 4.21 32.05 20.75
CA LEU A 62 3.76 30.93 19.92
C LEU A 62 4.58 29.69 20.28
N PRO A 63 3.97 28.50 20.34
CA PRO A 63 4.69 27.27 20.64
C PRO A 63 5.79 27.04 19.62
N GLY A 64 6.97 26.66 20.12
CA GLY A 64 8.08 26.26 19.27
C GLY A 64 7.78 24.93 18.57
N THR A 65 8.55 24.61 17.53
CA THR A 65 8.41 23.34 16.80
C THR A 65 8.58 22.11 17.71
N THR A 66 9.46 22.21 18.72
CA THR A 66 9.73 21.16 19.70
C THR A 66 8.60 20.96 20.71
N ASP A 67 7.76 21.97 20.92
CA ASP A 67 6.61 21.90 21.82
C ASP A 67 5.41 21.23 21.15
N ILE A 68 5.32 21.37 19.83
CA ILE A 68 4.27 20.77 19.01
C ILE A 68 4.63 19.31 18.67
N LEU A 69 5.84 19.09 18.15
CA LEU A 69 6.36 17.78 17.79
C LEU A 69 7.54 17.43 18.70
N THR A 70 7.31 16.55 19.67
CA THR A 70 8.33 16.25 20.67
C THR A 70 9.42 15.32 20.11
N PRO A 71 10.61 15.30 20.72
CA PRO A 71 11.65 14.34 20.35
C PRO A 71 11.19 12.88 20.42
N ASP A 72 10.28 12.55 21.34
CA ASP A 72 9.70 11.22 21.48
C ASP A 72 8.82 10.84 20.27
N ASP A 73 8.01 11.78 19.77
CA ASP A 73 7.20 11.57 18.57
C ASP A 73 8.10 11.31 17.35
N ILE A 74 9.18 12.07 17.22
CA ILE A 74 10.18 11.89 16.16
C ILE A 74 10.87 10.53 16.31
N LEU A 75 11.20 10.11 17.54
CA LEU A 75 11.83 8.82 17.80
C LEU A 75 10.89 7.67 17.43
N LYS A 76 9.61 7.74 17.83
CA LYS A 76 8.57 6.77 17.46
C LYS A 76 8.42 6.65 15.93
N LEU A 77 8.42 7.77 15.21
CA LEU A 77 8.38 7.74 13.74
C LEU A 77 9.63 7.09 13.16
N LYS A 78 10.82 7.45 13.66
CA LYS A 78 12.09 6.87 13.19
C LYS A 78 12.16 5.36 13.42
N THR A 79 11.65 4.85 14.55
CA THR A 79 11.64 3.40 14.80
C THR A 79 10.70 2.67 13.84
N CYS A 80 9.53 3.23 13.54
CA CYS A 80 8.60 2.67 12.55
C CYS A 80 9.16 2.71 11.12
N ILE A 81 9.83 3.79 10.72
CA ILE A 81 10.49 3.86 9.42
C ILE A 81 11.60 2.82 9.32
N LYS A 82 12.38 2.64 10.40
CA LYS A 82 13.46 1.66 10.44
C LYS A 82 12.93 0.22 10.37
N SER A 83 11.79 -0.08 11.00
CA SER A 83 11.17 -1.42 10.90
C SER A 83 10.62 -1.70 9.50
N ALA A 84 10.31 -0.66 8.72
CA ALA A 84 9.85 -0.75 7.34
C ALA A 84 10.97 -0.92 6.30
N GLN A 85 12.22 -0.70 6.68
CA GLN A 85 13.34 -0.92 5.76
C GLN A 85 13.46 -2.41 5.44
N ARG A 86 13.48 -2.71 4.14
CA ARG A 86 13.65 -4.06 3.60
C ARG A 86 14.87 -4.14 2.70
N THR A 87 15.50 -5.30 2.67
CA THR A 87 16.62 -5.63 1.78
C THR A 87 16.18 -6.35 0.52
N SER A 88 15.00 -6.99 0.54
CA SER A 88 14.42 -7.69 -0.61
C SER A 88 13.52 -6.78 -1.44
N LEU A 89 13.33 -7.17 -2.71
CA LEU A 89 12.37 -6.53 -3.61
C LEU A 89 10.93 -6.83 -3.17
N PRO A 90 9.96 -5.97 -3.54
CA PRO A 90 8.55 -6.27 -3.32
C PRO A 90 8.16 -7.59 -4.02
N PRO A 91 7.50 -8.52 -3.31
CA PRO A 91 7.07 -9.77 -3.92
C PRO A 91 6.07 -9.50 -5.04
N VAL A 92 6.17 -10.27 -6.13
CA VAL A 92 5.24 -10.14 -7.27
C VAL A 92 3.95 -10.92 -7.01
N CYS A 93 3.99 -12.02 -6.24
CA CYS A 93 2.81 -12.79 -5.85
C CYS A 93 2.47 -12.52 -4.38
N THR A 94 1.18 -12.45 -4.03
CA THR A 94 0.73 -12.27 -2.64
C THR A 94 0.66 -13.58 -1.84
N HIS A 95 0.63 -14.73 -2.52
CA HIS A 95 0.42 -16.05 -1.95
C HIS A 95 1.60 -16.99 -2.19
N ASN A 96 1.64 -18.10 -1.44
CA ASN A 96 2.54 -19.20 -1.77
C ASN A 96 1.85 -20.10 -2.81
N MET A 97 2.31 -20.10 -4.06
CA MET A 97 1.73 -20.93 -5.11
C MET A 97 2.07 -22.41 -4.90
N VAL A 98 1.10 -23.31 -5.11
CA VAL A 98 1.35 -24.77 -5.06
C VAL A 98 2.28 -25.20 -6.19
N TYR A 99 2.08 -24.64 -7.39
CA TYR A 99 2.83 -24.96 -8.61
C TYR A 99 3.58 -23.75 -9.17
N ASP A 100 4.31 -23.03 -8.30
CA ASP A 100 5.01 -21.79 -8.62
C ASP A 100 5.87 -21.84 -9.91
N GLY A 101 6.62 -22.92 -10.12
CA GLY A 101 7.53 -23.07 -11.25
C GLY A 101 6.86 -23.35 -12.60
N CYS A 102 5.60 -23.77 -12.57
CA CYS A 102 4.82 -24.11 -13.77
C CYS A 102 3.62 -23.19 -13.97
N ASP A 103 3.39 -22.24 -13.06
CA ASP A 103 2.30 -21.27 -13.19
C ASP A 103 2.56 -20.35 -14.39
N PRO A 104 1.63 -20.24 -15.35
CA PRO A 104 1.84 -19.50 -16.57
C PRO A 104 2.04 -17.99 -16.31
N VAL A 105 1.32 -17.42 -15.33
CA VAL A 105 1.40 -16.00 -15.00
C VAL A 105 2.78 -15.67 -14.44
N LEU A 106 3.24 -16.43 -13.44
CA LEU A 106 4.56 -16.22 -12.84
C LEU A 106 5.71 -16.54 -13.79
N THR A 107 5.56 -17.56 -14.64
CA THR A 107 6.54 -17.89 -15.66
C THR A 107 6.72 -16.73 -16.65
N ASP A 108 5.64 -16.13 -17.11
CA ASP A 108 5.70 -14.99 -18.03
C ASP A 108 6.23 -13.71 -17.37
N ILE A 109 5.84 -13.44 -16.12
CA ILE A 109 6.40 -12.33 -15.33
C ILE A 109 7.91 -12.46 -15.21
N ARG A 110 8.43 -13.67 -14.91
CA ARG A 110 9.88 -13.94 -14.83
C ARG A 110 10.55 -13.79 -16.19
N ARG A 111 9.95 -14.36 -17.25
CA ARG A 111 10.44 -14.25 -18.64
C ARG A 111 10.56 -12.79 -19.08
N CYS A 112 9.61 -11.95 -18.70
CA CYS A 112 9.58 -10.52 -18.98
C CYS A 112 10.41 -9.67 -17.99
N ASN A 113 11.07 -10.30 -17.00
CA ASN A 113 11.84 -9.64 -15.96
C ASN A 113 11.04 -8.56 -15.18
N LEU A 114 9.77 -8.83 -14.88
CA LEU A 114 8.88 -7.93 -14.14
C LEU A 114 8.99 -8.17 -12.62
N ILE A 115 10.16 -7.93 -12.05
CA ILE A 115 10.52 -8.31 -10.66
C ILE A 115 10.34 -7.19 -9.62
N ASN A 116 9.65 -6.10 -9.96
CA ASN A 116 9.45 -4.93 -9.09
C ASN A 116 10.74 -4.24 -8.60
N ALA A 117 11.80 -4.26 -9.42
CA ALA A 117 13.03 -3.55 -9.10
C ALA A 117 12.87 -2.02 -9.26
N PRO A 118 13.50 -1.21 -8.39
CA PRO A 118 13.33 0.24 -8.37
C PRO A 118 13.86 0.94 -9.63
N GLU A 119 14.77 0.30 -10.35
CA GLU A 119 15.36 0.79 -11.60
C GLU A 119 14.58 0.39 -12.85
N HIS A 120 13.57 -0.47 -12.73
CA HIS A 120 12.81 -0.94 -13.88
C HIS A 120 11.82 0.14 -14.34
N ARG A 121 12.17 0.79 -15.46
CA ARG A 121 11.27 1.64 -16.24
C ARG A 121 10.82 0.90 -17.48
N VAL A 122 9.53 0.99 -17.83
CA VAL A 122 9.07 0.59 -19.16
C VAL A 122 9.70 1.57 -20.17
N LYS A 123 10.65 1.10 -20.98
CA LYS A 123 11.43 1.93 -21.92
C LYS A 123 10.57 2.71 -22.91
N VAL A 124 9.35 2.23 -23.21
CA VAL A 124 8.42 2.88 -24.13
C VAL A 124 7.63 4.02 -23.47
N LEU A 125 7.57 4.10 -22.13
CA LEU A 125 6.71 5.03 -21.39
C LEU A 125 7.43 5.85 -20.30
N GLU A 126 8.73 5.66 -20.09
CA GLU A 126 9.48 6.20 -18.92
C GLU A 126 8.76 6.02 -17.57
N CYS A 127 7.91 4.99 -17.46
CA CYS A 127 7.11 4.74 -16.27
C CYS A 127 7.77 3.65 -15.42
N LEU A 128 7.85 3.88 -14.11
CA LEU A 128 8.07 2.78 -13.18
C LEU A 128 6.82 1.91 -13.16
N TYR A 129 7.00 0.59 -13.10
CA TYR A 129 5.90 -0.34 -12.99
C TYR A 129 6.09 -1.26 -11.78
N ALA A 130 4.98 -1.63 -11.15
CA ALA A 130 4.94 -2.68 -10.15
C ALA A 130 3.84 -3.68 -10.52
N VAL A 131 4.16 -4.97 -10.53
CA VAL A 131 3.20 -6.05 -10.80
C VAL A 131 2.83 -6.73 -9.50
N VAL A 132 1.54 -6.95 -9.30
CA VAL A 132 0.97 -7.68 -8.17
C VAL A 132 0.04 -8.75 -8.71
N PHE A 133 0.47 -10.00 -8.62
CA PHE A 133 -0.35 -11.18 -8.85
C PHE A 133 -1.04 -11.60 -7.55
N HIS A 134 -2.37 -11.56 -7.55
CA HIS A 134 -3.21 -11.98 -6.44
C HIS A 134 -4.06 -13.19 -6.88
N PRO A 135 -3.59 -14.42 -6.62
CA PRO A 135 -4.18 -15.66 -7.10
C PRO A 135 -5.43 -16.14 -6.33
N GLU A 136 -6.25 -15.21 -5.85
CA GLU A 136 -7.46 -15.50 -5.08
C GLU A 136 -8.57 -14.50 -5.47
N PHE A 137 -9.83 -14.85 -5.24
CA PHE A 137 -10.90 -13.86 -5.37
C PHE A 137 -10.84 -12.84 -4.23
N LEU A 138 -11.02 -11.56 -4.59
CA LEU A 138 -11.13 -10.49 -3.62
C LEU A 138 -12.43 -10.61 -2.82
N ASN A 139 -12.33 -10.41 -1.52
CA ASN A 139 -13.45 -10.34 -0.59
C ASN A 139 -13.08 -9.43 0.59
N SER A 140 -14.09 -8.90 1.26
CA SER A 140 -13.93 -7.98 2.40
C SER A 140 -13.16 -8.56 3.60
N PHE A 141 -13.04 -9.88 3.72
CA PHE A 141 -12.29 -10.54 4.81
C PHE A 141 -10.80 -10.72 4.49
N ASN A 142 -10.35 -10.38 3.28
CA ASN A 142 -8.96 -10.56 2.88
C ASN A 142 -8.03 -9.63 3.69
N PRO A 143 -7.00 -10.15 4.37
CA PRO A 143 -6.12 -9.35 5.24
C PRO A 143 -5.19 -8.38 4.49
N LEU A 144 -5.05 -8.54 3.17
CA LEU A 144 -4.20 -7.67 2.34
C LEU A 144 -5.01 -6.61 1.61
N LEU A 145 -6.15 -6.99 1.04
CA LEU A 145 -7.04 -6.13 0.26
C LEU A 145 -8.48 -6.33 0.78
N PRO A 146 -8.84 -5.71 1.92
CA PRO A 146 -10.13 -5.92 2.59
C PRO A 146 -11.26 -5.17 1.87
N MET A 147 -11.56 -5.58 0.64
CA MET A 147 -12.56 -4.97 -0.22
C MET A 147 -13.20 -6.00 -1.14
N GLU A 148 -14.42 -5.73 -1.56
CA GLU A 148 -15.11 -6.56 -2.55
C GLU A 148 -14.57 -6.30 -3.97
N TYR A 149 -14.73 -7.26 -4.87
CA TYR A 149 -14.24 -7.16 -6.26
C TYR A 149 -14.74 -5.91 -6.98
N LEU A 150 -15.99 -5.50 -6.76
CA LEU A 150 -16.56 -4.30 -7.38
C LEU A 150 -15.97 -3.00 -6.82
N GLU A 151 -15.60 -2.98 -5.53
CA GLU A 151 -14.94 -1.84 -4.92
C GLU A 151 -13.51 -1.70 -5.46
N PHE A 152 -12.82 -2.83 -5.60
CA PHE A 152 -11.49 -2.88 -6.20
C PHE A 152 -11.47 -2.36 -7.64
N ILE A 153 -12.42 -2.80 -8.48
CA ILE A 153 -12.54 -2.33 -9.86
C ILE A 153 -12.73 -0.81 -9.92
N ARG A 154 -13.63 -0.27 -9.10
CA ARG A 154 -13.90 1.17 -9.01
C ARG A 154 -12.70 1.98 -8.51
N GLY A 155 -11.80 1.34 -7.75
CA GLY A 155 -10.54 1.95 -7.31
C GLY A 155 -9.44 1.93 -8.38
N CYS A 156 -9.61 1.16 -9.46
CA CYS A 156 -8.64 1.05 -10.53
C CYS A 156 -8.89 2.10 -11.62
N HIS A 157 -7.80 2.59 -12.23
CA HIS A 157 -7.89 3.59 -13.31
C HIS A 157 -8.23 2.98 -14.68
N LEU A 158 -7.90 1.71 -14.90
CA LEU A 158 -8.05 1.04 -16.19
C LEU A 158 -8.14 -0.48 -16.00
N GLY A 159 -9.17 -1.11 -16.59
CA GLY A 159 -9.25 -2.55 -16.78
C GLY A 159 -8.71 -2.95 -18.16
N ILE A 160 -7.86 -3.98 -18.22
CA ILE A 160 -7.27 -4.50 -19.46
C ILE A 160 -7.64 -5.97 -19.59
N PHE A 161 -8.49 -6.32 -20.57
CA PHE A 161 -9.00 -7.68 -20.79
C PHE A 161 -8.75 -8.13 -22.24
N PRO A 162 -7.50 -8.51 -22.59
CA PRO A 162 -7.12 -8.87 -23.95
C PRO A 162 -7.47 -10.34 -24.23
N SER A 163 -8.73 -10.71 -24.01
CA SER A 163 -9.21 -12.08 -24.12
C SER A 163 -9.18 -12.56 -25.58
N TYR A 164 -8.54 -13.69 -25.84
CA TYR A 164 -8.58 -14.31 -27.17
C TYR A 164 -9.94 -14.92 -27.49
N TYR A 165 -10.64 -15.45 -26.48
CA TYR A 165 -11.97 -16.02 -26.60
C TYR A 165 -12.84 -15.61 -25.41
N GLU A 166 -13.80 -14.71 -25.65
CA GLU A 166 -14.72 -14.18 -24.63
C GLU A 166 -16.09 -13.92 -25.29
N PRO A 167 -17.05 -14.86 -25.17
CA PRO A 167 -18.31 -14.79 -25.93
C PRO A 167 -19.20 -13.58 -25.61
N TRP A 168 -19.06 -12.98 -24.43
CA TRP A 168 -19.88 -11.85 -23.98
C TRP A 168 -19.07 -10.74 -23.31
N GLY A 169 -18.20 -11.13 -22.38
CA GLY A 169 -17.35 -10.20 -21.64
C GLY A 169 -18.07 -9.45 -20.52
N TYR A 170 -18.45 -10.20 -19.48
CA TYR A 170 -19.05 -9.60 -18.29
C TYR A 170 -18.10 -8.65 -17.56
N THR A 171 -16.80 -8.96 -17.54
CA THR A 171 -15.80 -8.14 -16.86
C THR A 171 -15.56 -6.78 -17.51
N PRO A 172 -15.31 -6.68 -18.84
CA PRO A 172 -15.23 -5.37 -19.50
C PRO A 172 -16.57 -4.60 -19.49
N GLY A 173 -17.70 -5.28 -19.28
CA GLY A 173 -19.02 -4.65 -19.12
C GLY A 173 -19.26 -3.97 -17.77
N LEU A 174 -18.35 -4.12 -16.80
CA LEU A 174 -18.46 -3.47 -15.50
C LEU A 174 -18.03 -1.98 -15.57
N PRO A 175 -18.64 -1.09 -14.78
CA PRO A 175 -18.22 0.31 -14.72
C PRO A 175 -16.88 0.43 -13.99
N PHE A 176 -15.88 0.96 -14.69
CA PHE A 176 -14.61 1.44 -14.15
C PHE A 176 -14.73 2.92 -13.79
#